data_AF-A0A7Y3K217-F1
#
_entry.id   AF-A0A7Y3K217-F1
#
_cell.length_a   1.000
_cell.length_b   1.000
_cell.length_c   1.000
_cell.angle_alpha   90.00
_cell.angle_beta   90.00
_cell.angle_gamma   90.00
#
_symmetry.space_group_name_H-M   'P 1'
#
loop_
_entity.id
_entity.type
_entity.pdbx_description
1 polymer ?
#
loop_
_entity_poly.entity_id
_entity_poly.type
_entity_poly.pdbx_seq_one_letter_code
_entity_poly.pdbx_strand_id
1 'polypeptide(L)'
;MSFWRRVFSEKPSETDGGEDMPLMGFGEHLEELRRRVIYAILGGVVGIAFCLYHVNDVIGMLYQPYFLALRNAGYPGNLIYQNPLGSFISAMVLGMQAGLVLASPWIIYQAWRFVAVGLYPRERKLVYKYMGPSMFLFAVGVAFFFFLVLPVLLKFTMQF
;
A
#
# COMPACT_ATOMS: atom_id res chain seq x y z
N MET A 1 -35.14 67.23 12.00
CA MET A 1 -33.92 66.76 11.32
C MET A 1 -33.42 65.41 11.88
N SER A 2 -34.33 64.46 12.09
CA SER A 2 -34.09 63.12 12.68
C SER A 2 -33.86 62.02 11.64
N PHE A 3 -33.94 62.38 10.35
CA PHE A 3 -33.89 61.44 9.23
C PHE A 3 -32.47 60.91 8.97
N TRP A 4 -31.46 61.77 9.09
CA TRP A 4 -30.05 61.43 8.84
C TRP A 4 -29.41 60.53 9.90
N ARG A 5 -30.00 60.42 11.10
CA ARG A 5 -29.47 59.56 12.17
C ARG A 5 -29.86 58.08 12.00
N ARG A 6 -30.88 57.77 11.19
CA ARG A 6 -31.28 56.39 10.88
C ARG A 6 -30.42 55.76 9.79
N VAL A 7 -30.00 56.55 8.80
CA VAL A 7 -29.17 56.06 7.67
C VAL A 7 -27.77 55.64 8.12
N PHE A 8 -27.22 56.27 9.16
CA PHE A 8 -25.90 55.94 9.72
C PHE A 8 -25.92 55.04 10.96
N SER A 9 -27.09 54.49 11.32
CA SER A 9 -27.27 53.63 12.49
C SER A 9 -27.77 52.22 12.14
N GLU A 10 -27.42 51.74 10.95
CA GLU A 10 -27.32 50.29 10.74
C GLU A 10 -25.86 49.92 10.99
N LYS A 11 -25.57 49.57 12.26
CA LYS A 11 -24.44 48.70 12.54
C LYS A 11 -24.61 47.45 11.67
N PRO A 12 -23.54 46.94 11.05
CA PRO A 12 -23.62 45.67 10.34
C PRO A 12 -24.17 44.63 11.33
N SER A 13 -25.31 44.05 10.98
CA SER A 13 -25.85 42.89 11.67
C SER A 13 -24.82 41.78 11.52
N GLU A 14 -24.09 41.51 12.61
CA GLU A 14 -23.53 40.20 12.87
C GLU A 14 -24.67 39.19 12.82
N THR A 15 -24.85 38.55 11.68
CA THR A 15 -25.33 37.19 11.48
C THR A 15 -25.58 37.01 10.00
N ASP A 16 -24.54 36.59 9.27
CA ASP A 16 -24.77 35.52 8.32
C ASP A 16 -23.67 34.50 8.53
N GLY A 17 -24.10 33.27 8.80
CA GLY A 17 -23.23 32.15 9.06
C GLY A 17 -22.54 31.79 7.76
N GLY A 18 -21.43 32.46 7.48
CA GLY A 18 -20.38 31.89 6.64
C GLY A 18 -19.96 30.62 7.34
N GLU A 19 -20.57 29.49 6.94
CA GLU A 19 -19.98 28.18 7.13
C GLU A 19 -18.53 28.36 6.74
N ASP A 20 -17.66 28.32 7.75
CA ASP A 20 -16.24 28.06 7.60
C ASP A 20 -16.16 26.69 6.92
N MET A 21 -16.44 26.62 5.62
CA MET A 21 -15.69 25.74 4.76
C MET A 21 -14.27 26.22 4.98
N PRO A 22 -13.43 25.47 5.70
CA PRO A 22 -12.04 25.83 5.78
C PRO A 22 -11.60 25.79 4.33
N LEU A 23 -11.34 26.95 3.74
CA LEU A 23 -10.56 27.04 2.54
C LEU A 23 -9.19 26.53 2.98
N MET A 24 -9.04 25.20 2.97
CA MET A 24 -7.78 24.57 3.28
C MET A 24 -6.80 25.18 2.29
N GLY A 25 -5.88 25.99 2.80
CA GLY A 25 -4.88 26.61 1.95
C GLY A 25 -4.16 25.50 1.18
N PHE A 26 -3.70 25.78 -0.05
CA PHE A 26 -2.90 24.82 -0.83
C PHE A 26 -1.79 24.15 0.01
N GLY A 27 -1.24 24.87 0.99
CA GLY A 27 -0.30 24.32 1.97
C GLY A 27 -0.88 23.22 2.88
N GLU A 28 -2.09 23.37 3.42
CA GLU A 28 -2.73 22.37 4.28
C GLU A 28 -3.05 21.08 3.51
N HIS A 29 -3.45 21.21 2.24
CA HIS A 29 -3.65 20.06 1.36
C HIS A 29 -2.34 19.27 1.13
N LEU A 30 -1.21 19.96 0.91
CA LEU A 30 0.11 19.35 0.78
C LEU A 30 0.60 18.73 2.10
N GLU A 31 0.29 19.34 3.24
CA GLU A 31 0.61 18.81 4.57
C GLU A 31 -0.11 17.46 4.81
N GLU A 32 -1.39 17.37 4.43
CA GLU A 32 -2.13 16.11 4.48
C GLU A 32 -1.53 15.04 3.57
N LEU A 33 -1.16 15.38 2.33
CA LEU A 33 -0.54 14.46 1.38
C LEU A 33 0.79 13.91 1.93
N ARG A 34 1.67 14.79 2.44
CA ARG A 34 2.93 14.38 3.08
C ARG A 34 2.68 13.43 4.24
N ARG A 35 1.73 13.76 5.13
CA ARG A 35 1.40 12.95 6.29
C ARG A 35 0.95 11.54 5.89
N ARG A 36 0.13 11.42 4.82
CA ARG A 36 -0.32 10.12 4.29
C ARG A 36 0.83 9.28 3.73
N VAL A 37 1.76 9.91 2.99
CA VAL A 37 2.95 9.23 2.46
C VAL A 37 3.84 8.72 3.59
N ILE A 38 4.06 9.52 4.64
CA ILE A 38 4.84 9.09 5.81
C ILE A 38 4.18 7.87 6.48
N TYR A 39 2.86 7.86 6.67
CA TYR A 39 2.17 6.70 7.23
C TYR A 39 2.22 5.46 6.32
N ALA A 40 2.21 5.63 5.00
CA ALA A 40 2.37 4.52 4.06
C ALA A 40 3.78 3.92 4.17
N ILE A 41 4.81 4.76 4.22
CA ILE A 41 6.20 4.34 4.38
C ILE A 41 6.40 3.66 5.74
N LEU A 42 5.89 4.23 6.83
CA LEU A 42 5.99 3.62 8.16
C LEU A 42 5.36 2.24 8.21
N GLY A 43 4.17 2.06 7.62
CA GLY A 43 3.54 0.74 7.55
C GLY A 43 4.33 -0.25 6.69
N GLY A 44 4.92 0.22 5.58
CA GLY A 44 5.85 -0.56 4.76
C GLY A 44 7.09 -1.02 5.53
N VAL A 45 7.73 -0.11 6.26
CA VAL A 45 8.90 -0.41 7.09
C VAL A 45 8.56 -1.41 8.21
N VAL A 46 7.41 -1.25 8.87
CA VAL A 46 6.94 -2.18 9.90
C VAL A 46 6.70 -3.58 9.31
N GLY A 47 6.03 -3.68 8.15
CA GLY A 47 5.80 -4.96 7.49
C GLY A 47 7.10 -5.64 7.02
N ILE A 48 8.04 -4.86 6.49
CA ILE A 48 9.38 -5.33 6.12
C ILE A 48 10.14 -5.81 7.36
N ALA A 49 10.18 -5.04 8.44
CA ALA A 49 10.86 -5.42 9.67
C ALA A 49 10.28 -6.71 10.26
N PHE A 50 8.95 -6.86 10.25
CA PHE A 50 8.27 -8.06 10.71
C PHE A 50 8.63 -9.31 9.89
N CYS A 51 8.65 -9.19 8.56
CA CYS A 51 9.06 -10.29 7.67
C CYS A 51 10.56 -10.59 7.73
N LEU A 52 11.41 -9.59 7.92
CA LEU A 52 12.85 -9.81 8.09
C LEU A 52 13.16 -10.53 9.41
N TYR A 53 12.41 -10.25 10.48
CA TYR A 53 12.54 -11.00 11.73
C TYR A 53 12.16 -12.48 11.56
N HIS A 54 11.14 -12.78 10.75
CA HIS A 54 10.72 -14.15 10.41
C HIS A 54 11.23 -14.64 9.04
N VAL A 55 12.42 -14.19 8.61
CA VAL A 55 12.90 -14.45 7.24
C VAL A 55 13.05 -15.94 6.93
N ASN A 56 13.44 -16.75 7.92
CA ASN A 56 13.61 -18.20 7.75
C ASN A 56 12.28 -18.90 7.44
N ASP A 57 11.19 -18.47 8.08
CA ASP A 57 9.85 -19.03 7.86
C ASP A 57 9.31 -18.62 6.49
N VAL A 58 9.51 -17.35 6.12
CA VAL A 58 9.13 -16.82 4.80
C VAL A 58 9.85 -17.57 3.68
N ILE A 59 11.16 -17.77 3.84
CA ILE A 59 12.01 -18.57 2.94
C ILE A 59 11.46 -19.99 2.85
N GLY A 60 11.20 -20.65 3.97
CA GLY A 60 10.63 -22.01 3.98
C GLY A 60 9.33 -22.11 3.21
N MET A 61 8.42 -21.14 3.41
CA MET A 61 7.14 -21.07 2.72
C MET A 61 7.31 -20.83 1.21
N LEU A 62 8.24 -19.98 0.79
CA LEU A 62 8.52 -19.70 -0.63
C LEU A 62 9.17 -20.89 -1.35
N TYR A 63 10.09 -21.59 -0.69
CA TYR A 63 10.81 -22.71 -1.29
C TYR A 63 10.02 -24.02 -1.28
N GLN A 64 8.97 -24.16 -0.46
CA GLN A 64 8.11 -25.33 -0.44
C GLN A 64 7.52 -25.70 -1.83
N PRO A 65 6.85 -24.79 -2.58
CA PRO A 65 6.36 -25.11 -3.92
C PRO A 65 7.49 -25.41 -4.92
N TYR A 66 8.66 -24.80 -4.73
CA TYR A 66 9.85 -25.05 -5.56
C TYR A 66 10.38 -26.48 -5.38
N PHE A 67 10.53 -26.95 -4.15
CA PHE A 67 10.97 -28.32 -3.86
C PHE A 67 9.95 -29.37 -4.33
N LEU A 68 8.66 -29.08 -4.20
CA LEU A 68 7.60 -29.94 -4.74
C LEU A 68 7.68 -30.05 -6.26
N ALA A 69 7.93 -28.94 -6.96
CA ALA A 69 8.12 -28.93 -8.42
C ALA A 69 9.38 -29.71 -8.84
N LEU A 70 10.51 -29.54 -8.14
CA LEU A 70 11.75 -30.29 -8.42
C LEU A 70 11.59 -31.80 -8.22
N ARG A 71 10.94 -32.21 -7.12
CA ARG A 71 10.70 -33.64 -6.83
C ARG A 71 9.83 -34.28 -7.90
N ASN A 72 8.80 -33.58 -8.37
CA ASN A 72 7.95 -34.06 -9.47
C ASN A 72 8.71 -34.13 -10.81
N ALA A 73 9.76 -33.35 -10.99
CA ALA A 73 10.64 -33.37 -12.17
C ALA A 73 11.80 -34.37 -12.05
N GLY A 74 11.97 -35.07 -10.92
CA GLY A 74 12.98 -36.12 -10.75
C GLY A 74 14.41 -35.62 -10.44
N TYR A 75 14.60 -34.33 -10.15
CA TYR A 75 15.91 -33.78 -9.77
C TYR A 75 16.16 -33.89 -8.25
N PRO A 76 17.41 -34.14 -7.81
CA PRO A 76 17.75 -34.04 -6.39
C PRO A 76 17.58 -32.58 -5.96
N GLY A 77 16.64 -32.33 -5.05
CA GLY A 77 16.34 -31.00 -4.51
C GLY A 77 17.46 -30.44 -3.64
N ASN A 78 18.63 -30.21 -4.21
CA ASN A 78 19.75 -29.58 -3.53
C ASN A 78 19.82 -28.10 -3.93
N LEU A 79 19.53 -27.22 -2.97
CA LEU A 79 19.92 -25.82 -3.09
C LEU A 79 21.44 -25.74 -2.89
N ILE A 80 22.16 -25.48 -3.97
CA ILE A 80 23.61 -25.24 -3.92
C ILE A 80 23.81 -23.73 -3.80
N TYR A 81 24.24 -23.27 -2.64
CA TYR A 81 24.64 -21.88 -2.45
C TYR A 81 26.05 -21.68 -2.99
N GLN A 82 26.18 -21.00 -4.13
CA GLN A 82 27.46 -20.76 -4.79
C GLN A 82 28.36 -19.81 -3.99
N ASN A 83 27.80 -18.94 -3.14
CA ASN A 83 28.53 -17.98 -2.34
C ASN A 83 27.82 -17.72 -0.99
N PRO A 84 28.53 -17.72 0.15
CA PRO A 84 27.93 -17.44 1.47
C PRO A 84 27.27 -16.05 1.55
N LEU A 85 27.84 -15.03 0.90
CA LEU A 85 27.23 -13.70 0.83
C LEU A 85 25.98 -13.68 -0.06
N GLY A 86 25.94 -14.54 -1.09
CA GLY A 86 24.78 -14.67 -1.97
C GLY A 86 23.55 -15.12 -1.20
N SER A 87 23.69 -16.11 -0.32
CA SER A 87 22.58 -16.58 0.52
C SER A 87 22.02 -15.48 1.43
N PHE A 88 22.90 -14.64 2.01
CA PHE A 88 22.49 -13.53 2.86
C PHE A 88 21.72 -12.46 2.08
N ILE A 89 22.26 -12.02 0.93
CA ILE A 89 21.61 -11.01 0.09
C ILE A 89 20.26 -11.52 -0.42
N SER A 90 20.19 -12.77 -0.88
CA SER A 90 18.93 -13.38 -1.32
C SER A 90 17.89 -13.42 -0.20
N ALA A 91 18.29 -13.82 1.02
CA ALA A 91 17.39 -13.81 2.17
C ALA A 91 16.86 -12.41 2.48
N MET A 92 17.72 -11.39 2.44
CA MET A 92 17.34 -10.01 2.71
C MET A 92 16.38 -9.47 1.64
N VAL A 93 16.69 -9.67 0.35
CA VAL A 93 15.86 -9.23 -0.77
C VAL A 93 14.49 -9.93 -0.75
N LEU A 94 14.45 -11.24 -0.52
CA LEU A 94 13.20 -11.99 -0.43
C LEU A 94 12.37 -11.57 0.78
N GLY A 95 13.01 -11.38 1.94
CA GLY A 95 12.33 -10.92 3.15
C GLY A 95 11.74 -9.51 2.99
N MET A 96 12.46 -8.60 2.32
CA MET A 96 11.95 -7.26 1.99
C MET A 96 10.78 -7.31 1.02
N GLN A 97 10.85 -8.14 -0.03
CA GLN A 97 9.74 -8.31 -0.98
C GLN A 97 8.51 -8.91 -0.31
N ALA A 98 8.68 -9.97 0.48
CA ALA A 98 7.59 -10.59 1.23
C ALA A 98 6.96 -9.61 2.25
N GLY A 99 7.79 -8.84 2.95
CA GLY A 99 7.33 -7.81 3.86
C GLY A 99 6.55 -6.69 3.17
N LEU A 100 6.94 -6.31 1.95
CA LEU A 100 6.19 -5.37 1.13
C LEU A 100 4.84 -5.94 0.69
N VAL A 101 4.79 -7.23 0.35
CA VAL A 101 3.53 -7.94 0.04
C VAL A 101 2.62 -7.99 1.27
N LEU A 102 3.16 -8.24 2.46
CA LEU A 102 2.42 -8.23 3.72
C LEU A 102 1.92 -6.82 4.09
N ALA A 103 2.73 -5.79 3.84
CA ALA A 103 2.39 -4.39 4.09
C ALA A 103 1.42 -3.81 3.03
N SER A 104 1.22 -4.50 1.91
CA SER A 104 0.46 -3.97 0.77
C SER A 104 -0.98 -3.56 1.11
N PRO A 105 -1.75 -4.25 2.00
CA PRO A 105 -3.11 -3.82 2.31
C PRO A 105 -3.12 -2.43 2.97
N TRP A 106 -2.12 -2.17 3.82
CA TRP A 106 -1.93 -0.87 4.44
C TRP A 106 -1.49 0.19 3.43
N ILE A 107 -0.55 -0.13 2.56
CA ILE A 107 -0.04 0.79 1.52
C ILE A 107 -1.19 1.16 0.56
N ILE A 108 -1.98 0.19 0.11
CA ILE A 108 -3.14 0.39 -0.75
C ILE A 108 -4.19 1.26 -0.04
N TYR A 109 -4.45 1.01 1.24
CA TYR A 109 -5.36 1.83 2.05
C TYR A 109 -4.90 3.30 2.09
N GLN A 110 -3.63 3.55 2.38
CA GLN A 110 -3.10 4.91 2.44
C GLN A 110 -3.03 5.56 1.06
N ALA A 111 -2.75 4.80 0.00
CA ALA A 111 -2.76 5.27 -1.38
C ALA A 111 -4.16 5.75 -1.80
N TRP A 112 -5.22 5.00 -1.51
CA TRP A 112 -6.59 5.45 -1.79
C TRP A 112 -7.00 6.65 -0.93
N ARG A 113 -6.54 6.72 0.33
CA ARG A 113 -6.76 7.90 1.18
C ARG A 113 -6.02 9.14 0.65
N PHE A 114 -4.84 8.97 0.06
CA PHE A 114 -4.11 10.03 -0.63
C PHE A 114 -4.89 10.53 -1.85
N VAL A 115 -5.38 9.62 -2.70
CA VAL A 115 -6.22 9.96 -3.86
C VAL A 115 -7.52 10.66 -3.43
N ALA A 116 -8.16 10.18 -2.36
CA ALA A 116 -9.38 10.76 -1.81
C ALA A 116 -9.22 12.21 -1.30
N VAL A 117 -8.01 12.63 -0.92
CA VAL A 117 -7.73 14.01 -0.52
C VAL A 117 -7.73 14.92 -1.75
N GLY A 118 -7.13 14.48 -2.87
CA GLY A 118 -7.05 15.24 -4.13
C GLY A 118 -8.35 15.32 -4.95
N LEU A 119 -9.41 14.58 -4.59
CA LEU A 119 -10.68 14.55 -5.32
C LEU A 119 -11.76 15.42 -4.68
N TYR A 120 -12.68 15.92 -5.52
CA TYR A 120 -13.84 16.67 -5.04
C TYR A 120 -14.71 15.83 -4.06
N PRO A 121 -15.33 16.45 -3.04
CA PRO A 121 -16.08 15.73 -2.01
C PRO A 121 -17.18 14.79 -2.56
N ARG A 122 -17.80 15.14 -3.69
CA ARG A 122 -18.81 14.30 -4.35
C ARG A 122 -18.23 13.04 -4.98
N GLU A 123 -16.98 13.05 -5.43
CA GLU A 123 -16.32 11.93 -6.11
C GLU A 123 -15.59 10.99 -5.13
N ARG A 124 -15.29 11.49 -3.91
CA ARG A 124 -14.66 10.72 -2.84
C ARG A 124 -15.40 9.42 -2.50
N LYS A 125 -16.72 9.36 -2.69
CA LYS A 125 -17.51 8.14 -2.45
C LYS A 125 -17.15 6.98 -3.39
N LEU A 126 -16.76 7.29 -4.64
CA LEU A 126 -16.30 6.26 -5.58
C LEU A 126 -14.97 5.66 -5.13
N VAL A 127 -14.07 6.48 -4.58
CA VAL A 127 -12.77 6.04 -4.07
C VAL A 127 -12.93 4.95 -3.00
N TYR A 128 -13.83 5.15 -2.03
CA TYR A 128 -14.10 4.16 -1.00
C TYR A 128 -14.73 2.87 -1.55
N LYS A 129 -15.53 2.97 -2.63
CA LYS A 129 -16.12 1.79 -3.29
C LYS A 129 -15.06 0.94 -3.99
N TYR A 130 -14.05 1.56 -4.61
CA TYR A 130 -12.97 0.85 -5.32
C TYR A 130 -11.84 0.36 -4.41
N MET A 131 -11.74 0.89 -3.19
CA MET A 131 -10.74 0.48 -2.20
C MET A 131 -10.84 -1.01 -1.86
N GLY A 132 -12.03 -1.53 -1.57
CA GLY A 132 -12.23 -2.95 -1.25
C GLY A 132 -11.82 -3.90 -2.38
N PRO A 133 -12.34 -3.72 -3.62
CA PRO A 133 -11.93 -4.49 -4.78
C PRO A 133 -10.42 -4.48 -5.04
N SER A 134 -9.73 -3.37 -4.79
CA SER A 134 -8.27 -3.30 -5.00
C SER A 134 -7.47 -4.18 -4.05
N MET A 135 -7.87 -4.26 -2.77
CA MET A 135 -7.24 -5.14 -1.79
C MET A 135 -7.52 -6.60 -2.13
N PHE A 136 -8.75 -6.90 -2.54
CA PHE A 136 -9.14 -8.24 -3.01
C PHE A 136 -8.33 -8.64 -4.24
N LEU A 137 -8.21 -7.76 -5.24
CA LEU A 137 -7.46 -8.03 -6.46
C LEU A 137 -5.97 -8.23 -6.18
N PHE A 138 -5.40 -7.50 -5.22
CA PHE A 138 -4.03 -7.73 -4.77
C PHE A 138 -3.86 -9.13 -4.18
N ALA A 139 -4.75 -9.54 -3.26
CA ALA A 139 -4.70 -10.88 -2.66
C ALA A 139 -4.87 -11.98 -3.72
N VAL A 140 -5.79 -11.80 -4.66
CA VAL A 140 -5.98 -12.71 -5.80
C VAL A 140 -4.73 -12.74 -6.68
N GLY A 141 -4.10 -11.59 -6.94
CA GLY A 141 -2.87 -11.51 -7.72
C GLY A 141 -1.70 -12.27 -7.07
N VAL A 142 -1.53 -12.12 -5.75
CA VAL A 142 -0.54 -12.88 -4.98
C VAL A 142 -0.83 -14.39 -5.06
N ALA A 143 -2.07 -14.80 -4.83
CA ALA A 143 -2.46 -16.20 -4.94
C ALA A 143 -2.24 -16.74 -6.36
N PHE A 144 -2.63 -16.00 -7.38
CA PHE A 144 -2.44 -16.36 -8.79
C PHE A 144 -0.96 -16.53 -9.14
N PHE A 145 -0.09 -15.64 -8.63
CA PHE A 145 1.34 -15.76 -8.82
C PHE A 145 1.89 -17.06 -8.22
N PHE A 146 1.55 -17.34 -6.96
CA PHE A 146 2.05 -18.55 -6.26
C PHE A 146 1.52 -19.86 -6.85
N PHE A 147 0.23 -19.93 -7.18
CA PHE A 147 -0.40 -21.18 -7.61
C PHE A 147 -0.29 -21.46 -9.10
N LEU A 148 -0.14 -20.44 -9.95
CA LEU A 148 -0.25 -20.59 -11.39
C LEU A 148 1.02 -20.16 -12.11
N VAL A 149 1.51 -18.94 -11.85
CA VAL A 149 2.68 -18.39 -12.54
C VAL A 149 3.95 -19.11 -12.12
N LEU A 150 4.18 -19.27 -10.82
CA LEU A 150 5.39 -19.90 -10.27
C LEU A 150 5.62 -21.34 -10.81
N PRO A 151 4.65 -22.28 -10.75
CA PRO A 151 4.89 -23.63 -11.25
C PRO A 151 5.04 -23.69 -12.78
N VAL A 152 4.35 -22.83 -13.53
CA VAL A 152 4.51 -22.75 -14.99
C VAL A 152 5.91 -22.26 -15.35
N LEU A 153 6.39 -21.22 -14.67
CA LEU A 153 7.74 -20.68 -14.86
C LEU A 153 8.80 -21.74 -14.55
N LEU A 154 8.67 -22.45 -13.42
CA LEU A 154 9.61 -23.51 -13.03
C LEU A 154 9.63 -24.67 -14.03
N LYS A 155 8.46 -25.12 -14.52
CA LYS A 155 8.38 -26.16 -15.55
C LYS A 155 9.06 -25.72 -16.85
N PHE A 156 8.81 -24.48 -17.28
CA PHE A 156 9.46 -23.92 -18.45
C PHE A 156 10.98 -23.90 -18.25
N THR A 157 11.49 -23.33 -17.16
CA THR A 157 12.93 -23.24 -16.90
C THR A 157 13.63 -24.59 -16.77
N MET A 158 12.96 -25.66 -16.32
CA MET A 158 13.55 -27.00 -16.27
C MET A 158 13.52 -27.75 -17.61
N GLN A 159 12.65 -27.34 -18.54
CA GLN A 159 12.55 -27.96 -19.86
C GLN A 159 13.60 -27.42 -20.84
N PHE A 160 14.15 -26.23 -20.58
CA PHE A 160 15.25 -25.61 -21.32
C PHE A 160 16.59 -25.86 -20.62
#